data_AF-A0A4Q5VB98-F1
#
_entry.id   AF-A0A4Q5VB98-F1
#
_cell.length_a   1.000
_cell.length_b   1.000
_cell.length_c   1.000
_cell.angle_alpha   90.00
_cell.angle_beta   90.00
_cell.angle_gamma   90.00
#
_symmetry.space_group_name_H-M   'P 1'
#
loop_
_entity.id
_entity.type
_entity.pdbx_description
1 polymer ?
#
loop_
_entity_poly.entity_id
_entity_poly.type
_entity_poly.pdbx_seq_one_letter_code
_entity_poly.pdbx_strand_id
1 'polypeptide(L)'
;MDFDAWVADLAAGTATHESGFVLQVEGNPRDPSAINPANFPVNLSFVDQARLMRCGLEFLAKASANGSTTYTGVGGATDIESLKSEATKEREALAKQFAERADKPERSVLSLKKNK
;
A
#
# COMPACT_ATOMS: atom_id res chain seq x y z
N MET A 1 -20.51 -19.93 -14.89
CA MET A 1 -19.41 -18.99 -15.19
C MET A 1 -18.49 -19.07 -14.01
N ASP A 2 -17.21 -19.36 -14.24
CA ASP A 2 -16.24 -19.34 -13.15
C ASP A 2 -15.82 -17.89 -12.95
N PHE A 3 -15.82 -17.41 -11.71
CA PHE A 3 -15.47 -16.00 -11.41
C PHE A 3 -13.98 -15.84 -11.07
N ASP A 4 -13.26 -16.94 -10.97
CA ASP A 4 -11.85 -17.01 -10.57
C ASP A 4 -10.91 -17.27 -11.76
N ALA A 5 -11.47 -17.47 -12.97
CA ALA A 5 -10.73 -17.78 -14.20
C ALA A 5 -10.11 -16.52 -14.84
N TRP A 6 -9.19 -15.88 -14.11
CA TRP A 6 -8.50 -14.66 -14.53
C TRP A 6 -7.07 -14.92 -14.96
N VAL A 7 -6.63 -14.14 -15.94
CA VAL A 7 -5.24 -14.06 -16.39
C VAL A 7 -4.77 -12.62 -16.22
N ALA A 8 -3.68 -12.42 -15.48
CA ALA A 8 -3.12 -11.10 -15.21
C ALA A 8 -1.91 -10.87 -16.10
N ASP A 9 -1.91 -9.74 -16.78
CA ASP A 9 -0.74 -9.13 -17.37
C ASP A 9 -0.29 -7.97 -16.46
N LEU A 10 0.66 -8.28 -15.56
CA LEU A 10 1.22 -7.32 -14.62
C LEU A 10 2.03 -6.22 -15.32
N ALA A 11 2.56 -6.47 -16.52
CA ALA A 11 3.31 -5.47 -17.27
C ALA A 11 2.39 -4.38 -17.84
N ALA A 12 1.19 -4.78 -18.28
CA ALA A 12 0.17 -3.87 -18.81
C ALA A 12 -0.85 -3.40 -17.75
N GLY A 13 -0.79 -3.91 -16.51
CA GLY A 13 -1.79 -3.63 -15.47
C GLY A 13 -3.19 -4.11 -15.84
N THR A 14 -3.29 -5.18 -16.63
CA THR A 14 -4.56 -5.64 -17.22
C THR A 14 -4.88 -7.06 -16.76
N ALA A 15 -6.15 -7.32 -16.42
CA ALA A 15 -6.65 -8.67 -16.15
C ALA A 15 -7.73 -9.04 -17.16
N THR A 16 -7.60 -10.23 -17.74
CA THR A 16 -8.53 -10.76 -18.72
C THR A 16 -9.22 -11.99 -18.14
N HIS A 17 -10.54 -12.01 -18.24
CA HIS A 17 -11.37 -13.13 -17.84
C HIS A 17 -11.65 -14.06 -19.02
N GLU A 18 -11.91 -15.35 -18.77
CA GLU A 18 -12.25 -16.34 -19.81
C GLU A 18 -13.43 -15.92 -20.70
N SER A 19 -14.32 -15.10 -20.17
CA SER A 19 -15.50 -14.60 -20.88
C SER A 19 -15.20 -13.45 -21.86
N GLY A 20 -13.93 -13.06 -22.00
CA GLY A 20 -13.50 -11.92 -22.79
C GLY A 20 -13.69 -10.57 -22.10
N PHE A 21 -14.07 -10.56 -20.82
CA PHE A 21 -14.11 -9.34 -20.02
C PHE A 21 -12.69 -8.91 -19.66
N VAL A 22 -12.40 -7.62 -19.84
CA VAL A 22 -11.08 -7.05 -19.60
C VAL A 22 -11.20 -5.97 -18.54
N LEU A 23 -10.33 -6.03 -17.55
CA LEU A 23 -10.21 -5.07 -16.48
C LEU A 23 -8.81 -4.46 -16.54
N GLN A 24 -8.73 -3.20 -16.96
CA GLN A 24 -7.47 -2.47 -16.92
C GLN A 24 -7.44 -1.59 -15.67
N VAL A 25 -6.34 -1.69 -14.92
CA VAL A 25 -6.10 -0.93 -13.70
C VAL A 25 -4.93 0.01 -13.94
N GLU A 26 -5.15 1.30 -13.68
CA GLU A 26 -4.07 2.28 -13.69
C GLU A 26 -3.55 2.55 -12.27
N GLY A 27 -2.23 2.65 -12.15
CA GLY A 27 -1.56 2.89 -10.88
C GLY A 27 -1.28 1.59 -10.11
N ASN A 28 -1.50 1.61 -8.80
CA ASN A 28 -1.22 0.46 -7.94
C ASN A 28 -2.39 -0.54 -8.00
N PRO A 29 -2.17 -1.82 -8.33
CA PRO A 29 -3.23 -2.83 -8.29
C PRO A 29 -3.91 -3.00 -6.92
N ARG A 30 -3.24 -2.62 -5.82
CA ARG A 30 -3.82 -2.58 -4.47
C ARG A 30 -4.60 -1.32 -4.14
N ASP A 31 -4.23 -0.20 -4.75
CA ASP A 31 -4.88 1.10 -4.60
C ASP A 31 -5.06 1.70 -6.00
N PRO A 32 -6.05 1.18 -6.76
CA PRO A 32 -6.22 1.53 -8.16
C PRO A 32 -6.65 2.98 -8.26
N SER A 33 -5.87 3.79 -8.98
CA SER A 33 -6.21 5.20 -9.19
C SER A 33 -7.38 5.35 -10.17
N ALA A 34 -7.46 4.45 -11.16
CA ALA A 34 -8.58 4.32 -12.06
C ALA A 34 -8.78 2.85 -12.47
N ILE A 35 -10.03 2.48 -12.73
CA ILE A 35 -10.42 1.15 -13.19
C ILE A 35 -11.20 1.32 -14.48
N ASN A 36 -10.74 0.69 -15.54
CA ASN A 36 -11.33 0.73 -16.87
C ASN A 36 -11.85 -0.67 -17.23
N PRO A 37 -13.13 -0.98 -16.93
CA PRO A 37 -13.75 -2.23 -17.37
C PRO A 37 -14.14 -2.14 -18.85
N ALA A 38 -13.89 -3.22 -19.59
CA ALA A 38 -14.22 -3.35 -21.01
C ALA A 38 -14.82 -4.73 -21.32
N ASN A 39 -15.66 -4.80 -22.36
CA ASN A 39 -16.29 -6.02 -22.86
C ASN A 39 -17.12 -6.77 -21.81
N PHE A 40 -18.09 -6.09 -21.19
CA PHE A 40 -19.06 -6.77 -20.33
C PHE A 40 -19.87 -7.81 -21.12
N PRO A 41 -20.03 -9.03 -20.58
CA PRO A 41 -20.93 -10.01 -21.17
C PRO A 41 -22.38 -9.51 -21.13
N VAL A 42 -23.04 -9.51 -22.29
CA VAL A 42 -24.37 -8.91 -22.51
C VAL A 42 -25.52 -9.54 -21.70
N ASN A 43 -25.34 -10.76 -21.17
CA ASN A 43 -26.39 -11.50 -20.46
C ASN A 43 -26.16 -11.61 -18.95
N LEU A 44 -25.32 -10.76 -18.35
CA LEU A 44 -25.07 -10.78 -16.90
C LEU A 44 -25.99 -9.85 -16.13
N SER A 45 -26.47 -10.32 -14.97
CA SER A 45 -27.14 -9.46 -14.01
C SER A 45 -26.17 -8.42 -13.44
N PHE A 46 -26.69 -7.29 -12.94
CA PHE A 46 -25.86 -6.26 -12.31
C PHE A 46 -25.06 -6.80 -11.12
N VAL A 47 -25.63 -7.76 -10.38
CA VAL A 47 -24.95 -8.42 -9.25
C VAL A 47 -23.75 -9.22 -9.74
N ASP A 48 -23.90 -9.95 -10.83
CA ASP A 48 -22.80 -10.75 -11.37
C ASP A 48 -21.74 -9.88 -12.03
N GLN A 49 -22.12 -8.76 -12.67
CA GLN A 49 -21.17 -7.76 -13.16
C GLN A 49 -20.30 -7.20 -12.02
N ALA A 50 -20.91 -6.82 -10.91
CA ALA A 50 -20.18 -6.32 -9.74
C ALA A 50 -19.30 -7.39 -9.10
N ARG A 51 -19.80 -8.64 -9.04
CA ARG A 51 -19.02 -9.78 -8.53
C ARG A 51 -17.80 -10.04 -9.42
N LEU A 52 -17.97 -10.01 -10.74
CA LEU A 52 -16.89 -10.21 -11.70
C LEU A 52 -15.83 -9.10 -11.59
N MET A 53 -16.23 -7.84 -11.48
CA MET A 53 -15.29 -6.74 -11.22
C MET A 53 -14.51 -6.92 -9.91
N ARG A 54 -15.18 -7.31 -8.83
CA ARG A 54 -14.52 -7.54 -7.53
C ARG A 54 -13.50 -8.67 -7.63
N CYS A 55 -13.87 -9.80 -8.20
CA CYS A 55 -12.98 -10.95 -8.38
C CYS A 55 -11.74 -10.57 -9.22
N GLY A 56 -11.91 -9.80 -10.29
CA GLY A 56 -10.80 -9.32 -11.12
C GLY A 56 -9.83 -8.39 -10.37
N LEU A 57 -10.35 -7.47 -9.55
CA LEU A 57 -9.52 -6.60 -8.71
C LEU A 57 -8.78 -7.38 -7.63
N GLU A 58 -9.45 -8.30 -6.94
CA GLU A 58 -8.82 -9.15 -5.93
C GLU A 58 -7.72 -10.02 -6.53
N PHE A 59 -7.93 -10.53 -7.75
CA PHE A 59 -6.93 -11.29 -8.48
C PHE A 59 -5.71 -10.43 -8.84
N LEU A 60 -5.91 -9.22 -9.37
CA LEU A 60 -4.81 -8.28 -9.65
C LEU A 60 -4.04 -7.88 -8.39
N ALA A 61 -4.74 -7.59 -7.29
CA ALA A 61 -4.12 -7.24 -6.02
C ALA A 61 -3.29 -8.40 -5.45
N LYS A 62 -3.78 -9.65 -5.57
CA LYS A 62 -3.03 -10.86 -5.16
C LYS A 62 -1.82 -11.10 -6.07
N ALA A 63 -1.98 -10.97 -7.38
CA ALA A 63 -0.89 -11.13 -8.34
C ALA A 63 0.22 -10.09 -8.10
N SER A 64 -0.15 -8.85 -7.80
CA SER A 64 0.78 -7.77 -7.43
C SER A 64 1.45 -7.97 -6.07
N ALA A 65 0.84 -8.70 -5.13
CA ALA A 65 1.47 -8.97 -3.83
C ALA A 65 2.53 -10.08 -3.93
N ASN A 66 2.32 -11.06 -4.82
CA ASN A 66 3.25 -12.17 -5.04
C ASN A 66 4.39 -11.80 -6.00
N GLY A 67 4.14 -10.94 -6.98
CA GLY A 67 5.19 -10.31 -7.77
C GLY A 67 5.83 -9.21 -6.94
N SER A 68 7.05 -9.42 -6.44
CA SER A 68 7.87 -8.42 -5.74
C SER A 68 8.21 -7.24 -6.65
N THR A 69 7.22 -6.44 -7.01
CA THR A 69 7.37 -5.13 -7.62
C THR A 69 6.89 -4.14 -6.57
N THR A 70 7.85 -3.57 -5.85
CA THR A 70 7.63 -2.52 -4.86
C THR A 70 7.10 -1.29 -5.57
N TYR A 71 5.78 -1.19 -5.73
CA TYR A 71 5.14 0.06 -6.07
C TYR A 71 5.09 0.92 -4.82
N THR A 72 5.90 1.98 -4.78
CA THR A 72 5.86 3.05 -3.77
C THR A 72 4.60 3.89 -3.96
N GLY A 73 3.44 3.30 -3.64
CA GLY A 73 2.16 3.99 -3.51
C GLY A 73 1.92 4.31 -2.04
N VAL A 74 1.89 5.59 -1.71
CA VAL A 74 1.44 6.11 -0.42
C VAL A 74 -0.04 5.77 -0.26
N GLY A 75 -0.36 4.67 0.40
CA GLY A 75 -1.76 4.33 0.73
C GLY A 75 -1.94 2.88 1.17
N GLY A 76 -2.33 2.68 2.43
CA GLY A 76 -2.90 1.41 2.91
C GLY A 76 -1.99 0.55 3.78
N ALA A 77 -2.13 0.73 5.11
CA ALA A 77 -1.72 -0.20 6.17
C ALA A 77 -2.02 -1.66 5.77
N THR A 78 -1.07 -2.60 5.86
CA THR A 78 -0.89 -3.44 7.06
C THR A 78 0.49 -4.15 7.06
N ASP A 79 1.62 -3.43 7.05
CA ASP A 79 2.92 -4.06 7.38
C ASP A 79 4.06 -3.07 7.70
N ILE A 80 3.71 -1.80 7.97
CA ILE A 80 4.71 -0.76 8.25
C ILE A 80 5.03 -0.68 9.75
N GLU A 81 4.16 -1.20 10.61
CA GLU A 81 4.32 -1.08 12.06
C GLU A 81 5.43 -1.99 12.59
N SER A 82 5.60 -3.19 12.01
CA SER A 82 6.69 -4.09 12.40
C SER A 82 8.06 -3.57 11.97
N LEU A 83 8.18 -2.91 10.80
CA LEU A 83 9.45 -2.37 10.30
C LEU A 83 9.86 -1.06 11.00
N LYS A 84 8.91 -0.28 11.53
CA LYS A 84 9.22 0.95 12.28
C LYS A 84 9.68 0.69 13.72
N SER A 85 9.33 -0.45 14.31
CA SER A 85 9.69 -0.78 15.70
C SER A 85 11.18 -1.12 15.90
N GLU A 86 11.88 -1.66 14.90
CA GLU A 86 13.33 -1.89 15.00
C GLU A 86 14.14 -0.61 14.80
N ALA A 87 13.82 0.17 13.76
CA ALA A 87 14.55 1.40 13.43
C ALA A 87 14.46 2.50 14.51
N THR A 88 13.40 2.50 15.32
CA THR A 88 13.25 3.43 16.44
C THR A 88 14.04 3.00 17.68
N LYS A 89 14.18 1.69 17.92
CA LYS A 89 14.90 1.14 19.07
C LYS A 89 16.42 1.36 18.98
N GLU A 90 16.97 1.26 17.78
CA GLU A 90 18.41 1.49 17.54
C GLU A 90 18.80 2.95 17.74
N ARG A 91 17.90 3.88 17.39
CA ARG A 91 18.15 5.33 17.54
C ARG A 91 18.12 5.78 19.00
N GLU A 92 17.28 5.16 19.84
CA GLU A 92 17.27 5.40 21.29
C GLU A 92 18.54 4.88 21.98
N ALA A 93 19.07 3.74 21.53
CA ALA A 93 20.31 3.18 22.06
C ALA A 93 21.53 4.09 21.83
N LEU A 94 21.61 4.72 20.65
CA LEU A 94 22.66 5.71 20.35
C LEU A 94 22.51 6.99 21.18
N ALA A 95 21.27 7.47 21.41
CA ALA A 95 21.05 8.68 22.19
C ALA A 95 21.50 8.56 23.66
N LYS A 96 21.36 7.37 24.28
CA LYS A 96 21.87 7.10 25.63
C LYS A 96 23.39 7.22 25.73
N GLN A 97 24.14 6.77 24.71
CA GLN A 97 25.60 6.88 24.71
C GLN A 97 26.09 8.34 24.66
N PHE A 98 25.37 9.22 23.96
CA PHE A 98 25.71 10.65 23.94
C PHE A 98 25.27 11.39 25.22
N ALA A 99 24.28 10.87 25.95
CA ALA A 99 23.81 11.45 27.21
C ALA A 99 24.71 11.11 28.42
N GLU A 100 25.61 10.13 28.34
CA GLU A 100 26.47 9.77 29.48
C GLU A 100 27.85 10.45 29.46
N ARG A 101 28.14 11.28 28.44
CA ARG A 101 29.36 12.11 28.44
C ARG A 101 29.33 13.10 29.61
N ALA A 102 30.34 13.03 30.47
CA ALA A 102 30.52 13.90 31.63
C ALA A 102 30.94 15.35 31.25
N ASP A 103 31.31 15.58 30.00
CA ASP A 103 31.77 16.87 29.48
C ASP A 103 30.66 17.55 28.65
N LYS A 104 29.58 17.95 29.31
CA LYS A 104 28.52 18.73 28.67
C LYS A 104 28.57 20.17 29.19
N PRO A 105 28.63 21.18 28.32
CA PRO A 105 28.51 22.56 28.76
C PRO A 105 27.12 22.81 29.35
N GLU A 106 27.07 23.47 30.51
CA GLU A 106 25.82 23.85 31.16
C GLU A 106 24.96 24.69 30.21
N ARG A 107 23.72 24.26 30.00
CA ARG A 107 22.76 25.03 29.21
C ARG A 107 22.37 26.28 29.99
N SER A 108 22.62 27.45 29.45
CA SER A 108 22.14 28.71 30.02
C SER A 108 20.60 28.72 30.04
N VAL A 109 20.03 28.56 31.23
CA VAL A 109 18.59 28.74 31.46
C VAL A 109 18.28 30.23 31.49
N LEU A 110 17.75 30.75 30.37
CA LEU A 110 17.15 32.08 30.32
C LEU A 110 15.90 32.09 31.22
N SER A 111 16.09 32.50 32.47
CA SER A 111 14.99 32.70 33.41
C SER A 111 14.30 34.02 33.07
N LEU A 112 13.14 33.96 32.43
CA LEU A 112 12.25 35.12 32.26
C LEU A 112 11.65 35.48 33.63
N LYS A 113 12.32 36.42 34.32
CA LYS A 113 11.85 36.99 35.58
C LYS A 113 10.69 37.93 35.27
N LYS A 114 9.47 37.50 35.56
CA LYS A 114 8.26 38.31 35.39
C LYS A 114 8.21 39.35 36.51
N ASN A 115 8.52 40.60 36.20
CA ASN A 115 8.33 41.72 37.13
C ASN A 115 6.83 42.04 37.26
N LYS A 116 6.40 42.33 38.50
CA LYS A 116 5.02 42.62 38.91
C LYS A 116 4.74 44.11 38.84
#